data_AF-A0A3D1G080-F1
#
_entry.id   AF-A0A3D1G080-F1
#
_cell.length_a   1.000
_cell.length_b   1.000
_cell.length_c   1.000
_cell.angle_alpha   90.00
_cell.angle_beta   90.00
_cell.angle_gamma   90.00
#
_symmetry.space_group_name_H-M   'P 1'
#
loop_
_entity.id
_entity.type
_entity.pdbx_description
1 polymer ?
#
loop_
_entity_poly.entity_id
_entity_poly.type
_entity_poly.pdbx_seq_one_letter_code
_entity_poly.pdbx_strand_id
1 'polypeptide(L)' 'TIYNRWGDRVWQSEYLYDNANPWRGTNQNGTKLADGVYMYTLELVNASDDYEYSVNGTVTILDAQ' A
#
# COMPACT_ATOMS: atom_id res chain seq x y z
N THR A 1 3.19 2.22 0.35
CA THR A 1 2.75 2.63 -1.00
C THR A 1 2.24 1.44 -1.79
N ILE A 2 1.22 1.61 -2.64
CA ILE A 2 0.63 0.56 -3.49
C ILE A 2 0.73 0.96 -4.97
N TYR A 3 1.06 -0.01 -5.82
CA TYR A 3 1.23 0.13 -7.27
C TYR A 3 0.36 -0.87 -8.03
N ASN A 4 -0.09 -0.47 -9.22
CA ASN A 4 -0.74 -1.39 -10.17
C ASN A 4 0.29 -2.23 -10.94
N ARG A 5 -0.19 -3.16 -11.79
CA ARG A 5 0.65 -4.05 -12.61
C ARG A 5 1.56 -3.34 -13.64
N TRP A 6 1.32 -2.07 -13.92
CA TRP A 6 2.14 -1.25 -14.82
C TRP A 6 3.19 -0.41 -14.07
N GLY A 7 3.20 -0.49 -12.73
CA GLY A 7 4.11 0.27 -11.89
C GLY A 7 3.58 1.66 -11.51
N ASP A 8 2.36 2.04 -11.88
CA ASP A 8 1.80 3.32 -11.45
C ASP A 8 1.37 3.24 -9.99
N ARG A 9 1.71 4.26 -9.22
CA ARG A 9 1.26 4.41 -7.83
C ARG A 9 -0.25 4.69 -7.82
N VAL A 10 -1.01 3.80 -7.17
CA VAL A 10 -2.47 3.95 -7.04
C VAL A 10 -2.89 4.50 -5.68
N TRP A 11 -2.07 4.29 -4.64
CA TRP A 11 -2.35 4.75 -3.29
C TRP A 11 -1.07 4.88 -2.46
N GLN A 12 -1.04 5.85 -1.56
CA GLN A 12 0.00 6.03 -0.54
C GLN A 12 -0.65 6.50 0.76
N SER A 13 -0.10 6.01 1.89
CA SER A 13 -0.49 6.50 3.21
C SER A 13 0.05 7.91 3.44
N GLU A 14 -0.55 8.60 4.40
CA GLU A 14 0.11 9.75 5.01
C GLU A 14 1.40 9.33 5.74
N TYR A 15 2.15 10.33 6.21
CA TYR A 15 3.33 10.10 7.06
C TYR A 15 2.92 9.34 8.33
N LEU A 16 3.57 8.19 8.56
CA LEU A 16 3.22 7.16 9.56
C LEU A 16 1.89 6.45 9.27
N TYR A 17 1.99 5.18 8.88
CA TYR A 17 0.82 4.34 8.64
C TYR A 17 0.08 4.01 9.94
N ASP A 18 -1.24 4.20 9.93
CA ASP A 18 -2.12 3.92 11.07
C ASP A 18 -3.00 2.69 10.81
N ASN A 19 -2.86 1.65 11.64
CA ASN A 19 -3.67 0.45 11.55
C ASN A 19 -5.15 0.67 11.94
N ALA A 20 -5.50 1.77 12.62
CA ALA A 20 -6.90 2.13 12.87
C ALA A 20 -7.61 2.62 11.61
N ASN A 21 -6.86 3.12 10.62
CA ASN A 21 -7.35 3.60 9.34
C ASN A 21 -6.65 2.85 8.19
N PRO A 22 -6.83 1.53 8.08
CA PRO A 22 -6.07 0.73 7.14
C PRO A 22 -6.50 1.00 5.70
N TRP A 23 -5.59 0.74 4.76
CA TRP A 23 -5.95 0.71 3.34
C TRP A 23 -6.93 -0.45 3.06
N ARG A 24 -7.99 -0.18 2.30
CA ARG A 24 -9.07 -1.13 2.01
C ARG A 24 -9.29 -1.35 0.51
N GLY A 25 -8.21 -1.37 -0.28
CA GLY A 25 -8.29 -1.66 -1.71
C GLY A 25 -8.84 -0.51 -2.56
N THR A 26 -8.60 0.73 -2.15
CA THR A 26 -9.03 1.93 -2.89
C THR A 26 -7.83 2.67 -3.49
N ASN A 27 -8.05 3.49 -4.52
CA ASN A 27 -7.06 4.46 -4.97
C ASN A 27 -6.95 5.65 -4.00
N GLN A 28 -6.05 6.58 -4.26
CA GLN A 28 -5.84 7.78 -3.43
C GLN A 28 -7.12 8.61 -3.19
N ASN A 29 -8.07 8.58 -4.13
CA ASN A 29 -9.32 9.33 -4.06
C ASN A 29 -10.46 8.55 -3.38
N GLY A 30 -10.19 7.35 -2.84
CA GLY A 30 -11.19 6.49 -2.22
C GLY A 30 -12.04 5.68 -3.21
N THR A 31 -11.74 5.74 -4.51
CA THR A 31 -12.41 4.88 -5.50
C THR A 31 -11.91 3.44 -5.36
N LYS A 32 -12.84 2.48 -5.34
CA LYS A 32 -12.53 1.05 -5.32
C LYS A 32 -11.65 0.66 -6.50
N LEU A 33 -10.60 -0.11 -6.24
CA LEU A 33 -9.76 -0.70 -7.29
C LEU A 33 -10.41 -1.95 -7.85
N ALA A 34 -10.04 -2.31 -9.09
CA ALA A 34 -10.50 -3.53 -9.72
C ALA A 34 -9.86 -4.77 -9.08
N ASP A 35 -10.50 -5.93 -9.25
CA ASP A 35 -9.90 -7.20 -8.85
C ASP A 35 -8.58 -7.42 -9.59
N GLY A 36 -7.58 -7.93 -8.86
CA GLY A 36 -6.26 -8.19 -9.42
C GLY A 36 -5.13 -8.17 -8.41
N VAL A 37 -3.93 -8.36 -8.94
CA VAL A 37 -2.69 -8.32 -8.17
C VAL A 37 -2.10 -6.92 -8.21
N TYR A 38 -1.74 -6.41 -7.04
CA TYR A 38 -1.08 -5.13 -6.82
C TYR A 38 0.24 -5.36 -6.10
N MET A 39 1.17 -4.43 -6.25
CA MET A 39 2.46 -4.45 -5.56
C MET A 39 2.43 -3.45 -4.41
N TYR A 40 3.06 -3.79 -3.28
CA TYR A 40 3.24 -2.86 -2.17
C TYR A 40 4.71 -2.70 -1.82
N THR A 41 5.02 -1.50 -1.32
CA THR A 41 6.29 -1.17 -0.65
C THR A 41 5.96 -0.60 0.73
N LEU A 42 6.55 -1.17 1.77
CA LEU A 42 6.55 -0.63 3.13
C LEU A 42 7.93 -0.05 3.41
N GLU A 43 7.95 1.22 3.80
CA GLU A 43 9.16 1.92 4.25
C GLU A 43 9.07 2.01 5.78
N LEU A 44 10.08 1.47 6.47
CA LEU A 44 10.13 1.40 7.92
C LEU A 44 11.40 2.10 8.39
N VAL A 45 11.29 2.95 9.40
CA VAL A 45 12.42 3.60 10.05
C VAL A 45 12.52 3.06 11.46
N ASN A 46 13.69 2.54 11.83
CA ASN A 46 13.97 2.19 13.22
C ASN A 46 14.31 3.45 14.02
N ALA A 47 13.45 3.80 14.97
CA ALA A 47 13.59 5.01 15.78
C ALA A 47 14.85 5.04 16.68
N SER A 48 15.54 3.92 16.86
CA SER A 48 16.74 3.85 17.70
C SER A 48 18.04 4.21 16.98
N ASP A 49 18.10 4.04 15.67
CA ASP A 49 19.32 4.20 14.86
C ASP A 49 19.09 4.87 13.50
N ASP A 50 17.86 5.35 13.24
CA ASP A 50 17.41 5.94 11.97
C ASP A 50 17.64 5.03 10.75
N TYR A 51 17.80 3.72 10.95
CA TYR A 51 17.99 2.80 9.85
C TYR A 51 16.67 2.57 9.08
N GLU A 52 16.74 2.66 7.75
CA GLU A 52 15.61 2.46 6.85
C GLU A 52 15.55 1.04 6.28
N TYR A 53 14.38 0.41 6.37
CA TYR A 53 14.07 -0.88 5.77
C TYR A 53 12.97 -0.74 4.73
N SER A 54 13.14 -1.42 3.60
CA SER A 54 12.09 -1.55 2.58
C SER A 54 11.61 -3.00 2.50
N VAL A 55 10.31 -3.21 2.65
CA VAL A 55 9.66 -4.51 2.45
C VAL A 55 8.75 -4.41 1.24
N ASN A 56 9.00 -5.27 0.26
CA ASN A 56 8.23 -5.33 -0.98
C ASN A 56 7.45 -6.64 -1.07
N GLY A 57 6.25 -6.58 -1.63
CA GLY A 57 5.44 -7.76 -1.85
C GLY A 57 4.25 -7.49 -2.77
N THR A 58 3.38 -8.48 -2.84
CA THR A 58 2.14 -8.39 -3.62
C THR A 58 0.94 -8.59 -2.73
N VAL A 59 -0.17 -7.95 -3.09
CA VAL A 59 -1.49 -8.13 -2.48
C VAL A 59 -2.49 -8.39 -3.59
N THR A 60 -3.34 -9.39 -3.40
CA THR A 60 -4.42 -9.71 -4.34
C THR A 60 -5.71 -9.13 -3.78
N ILE A 61 -6.37 -8.27 -4.55
CA ILE A 61 -7.72 -7.80 -4.28
C ILE A 61 -8.68 -8.76 -4.99
N LEU A 62 -9.57 -9.36 -4.20
CA LEU A 62 -10.68 -10.16 -4.68
C LEU A 62 -11.93 -9.61 -4.01
N ASP A 63 -12.84 -9.04 -4.78
CA ASP A 63 -14.13 -8.60 -4.29
C ASP A 63 -15.22 -9.51 -4.84
N ALA A 64 -15.92 -10.21 -3.95
CA ALA A 64 -17.10 -10.97 -4.35
C ALA A 64 -18.24 -9.98 -4.60
N GLN A 65 -18.76 -9.94 -5.84
CA GLN A 65 -19.99 -9.23 -6.15
C GLN A 65 -21.19 -9.75 -5.35
#